data_AF-A0A0Q3NY79-F1
#
_entry.id   AF-A0A0Q3NY79-F1
#
_cell.length_a   1.000
_cell.length_b   1.000
_cell.length_c   1.000
_cell.angle_alpha   90.00
_cell.angle_beta   90.00
_cell.angle_gamma   90.00
#
_symmetry.space_group_name_H-M   'P 1'
#
loop_
_entity.id
_entity.type
_entity.pdbx_description
1 polymer ?
#
loop_
_entity_poly.entity_id
_entity_poly.type
_entity_poly.pdbx_seq_one_letter_code
_entity_poly.pdbx_strand_id
1 'polypeptide(L)'
;MLECEDNWNCQLENISFTAKDGKVSQLEHVFIRGSRVRFMIIPDMLKNAPMFKRLEARIRGKGSAIGVGRGHAVAMHARAAGGRGGGPVGRGGAPPVRR
;
A
#
# COMPACT_ATOMS: atom_id res chain seq x y z
N MET A 1 -13.00 16.40 -20.47
CA MET A 1 -12.14 15.44 -21.19
C MET A 1 -13.05 14.75 -22.17
N LEU A 2 -12.77 14.89 -23.47
CA LEU A 2 -13.59 14.30 -24.51
C LEU A 2 -13.17 12.85 -24.75
N GLU A 3 -11.86 12.63 -24.90
CA GLU A 3 -11.31 11.32 -25.19
C GLU A 3 -9.95 11.14 -24.51
N CYS A 4 -9.68 9.91 -24.06
CA CYS A 4 -8.40 9.47 -23.55
C CYS A 4 -8.07 8.10 -24.15
N GLU A 5 -6.97 8.01 -24.88
CA GLU A 5 -6.47 6.74 -25.40
C GLU A 5 -5.64 5.99 -24.35
N ASP A 6 -5.42 4.69 -24.57
CA ASP A 6 -4.58 3.82 -23.73
C ASP A 6 -3.10 4.25 -23.67
N ASN A 7 -2.64 4.99 -24.68
CA ASN A 7 -1.29 5.57 -24.74
C ASN A 7 -1.18 6.94 -24.03
N TRP A 8 -2.26 7.37 -23.36
CA TRP A 8 -2.41 8.61 -22.62
C TRP A 8 -2.53 9.86 -23.50
N ASN A 9 -2.69 9.73 -24.82
CA ASN A 9 -3.12 10.86 -25.63
C ASN A 9 -4.51 11.32 -25.15
N CYS A 10 -4.65 12.61 -24.93
CA CYS A 10 -5.88 13.19 -24.39
C CYS A 10 -6.37 14.32 -25.28
N GLN A 11 -7.66 14.28 -25.61
CA GLN A 11 -8.38 15.42 -26.15
C GLN A 11 -9.23 16.07 -25.06
N LEU A 12 -9.00 17.36 -24.85
CA LEU A 12 -9.64 18.17 -23.83
C LEU A 12 -10.43 19.31 -24.48
N GLU A 13 -11.49 19.72 -23.80
CA GLU A 13 -12.33 20.85 -24.16
C GLU A 13 -12.56 21.73 -22.93
N ASN A 14 -12.72 23.04 -23.14
CA ASN A 14 -12.93 24.07 -22.10
C ASN A 14 -11.87 23.99 -20.96
N ILE A 15 -10.60 24.25 -21.31
CA ILE A 15 -9.46 24.10 -20.41
C ILE A 15 -9.08 25.44 -19.78
N SER A 16 -8.92 25.44 -18.46
CA SER A 16 -8.14 26.45 -17.73
C SER A 16 -6.67 26.01 -17.66
N PHE A 17 -5.83 26.61 -18.51
CA PHE A 17 -4.40 26.32 -18.55
C PHE A 17 -3.64 27.26 -17.60
N THR A 18 -2.86 26.69 -16.69
CA THR A 18 -1.96 27.44 -15.80
C THR A 18 -0.51 27.18 -16.21
N ALA A 19 0.16 28.23 -16.68
CA ALA A 19 1.57 28.16 -17.05
C ALA A 19 2.48 28.11 -15.81
N LYS A 20 3.77 27.80 -16.03
CA LYS A 20 4.76 27.70 -14.93
C LYS A 20 4.98 29.01 -14.19
N ASP A 21 4.72 30.15 -14.84
CA ASP A 21 4.78 31.48 -14.24
C ASP A 21 3.49 31.84 -13.47
N GLY A 22 2.53 30.90 -13.37
CA GLY A 22 1.28 31.07 -12.65
C GLY A 22 0.17 31.77 -13.44
N LYS A 23 0.44 32.21 -14.67
CA LYS A 23 -0.59 32.84 -15.51
C LYS A 23 -1.63 31.82 -15.96
N VAL A 24 -2.90 32.22 -15.88
CA VAL A 24 -4.04 31.40 -16.28
C VAL A 24 -4.60 31.91 -17.60
N SER A 25 -4.84 31.00 -18.53
CA SER A 25 -5.48 31.27 -19.82
C SER A 25 -6.56 30.23 -20.12
N GLN A 26 -7.63 30.65 -20.80
CA GLN A 26 -8.65 29.73 -21.28
C GLN A 26 -8.30 29.23 -22.68
N LEU A 27 -8.47 27.92 -22.89
CA LEU A 27 -8.27 27.26 -24.18
C LEU A 27 -9.52 26.44 -24.51
N GLU A 28 -10.00 26.51 -25.75
CA GLU A 28 -11.23 25.82 -26.15
C GLU A 28 -10.98 24.34 -26.45
N HIS A 29 -10.02 24.04 -27.33
CA HIS A 29 -9.67 22.67 -27.71
C HIS A 29 -8.16 22.43 -27.60
N VAL A 30 -7.77 21.37 -26.90
CA VAL A 30 -6.36 21.01 -26.71
C VAL A 30 -6.16 19.51 -26.87
N PHE A 31 -5.11 19.15 -27.62
CA PHE A 31 -4.60 17.79 -27.68
C PHE A 31 -3.26 17.68 -26.94
N ILE A 32 -3.17 16.74 -26.00
CA ILE A 32 -1.93 16.45 -25.27
C ILE A 32 -1.45 15.06 -25.68
N ARG A 33 -0.21 14.98 -26.18
CA ARG A 33 0.45 13.70 -26.44
C ARG A 33 0.77 13.00 -25.11
N GLY A 34 0.36 11.74 -24.97
CA GLY A 34 0.46 10.98 -23.72
C GLY A 34 1.86 10.85 -23.15
N SER A 35 2.88 10.76 -24.01
CA SER A 35 4.29 10.73 -23.58
C SER A 35 4.75 12.00 -22.84
N ARG A 36 3.97 13.09 -22.84
CA ARG A 36 4.26 14.32 -22.10
C ARG A 36 3.49 14.42 -20.76
N VAL A 37 2.52 13.54 -20.51
CA VAL A 37 1.74 13.53 -19.27
C VAL A 37 2.57 12.95 -18.13
N ARG A 38 2.53 13.61 -16.96
CA ARG A 38 3.25 13.17 -15.75
C ARG A 38 2.34 12.46 -14.76
N PHE A 39 1.18 13.04 -14.49
CA PHE A 39 0.13 12.47 -13.66
C PHE A 39 -1.21 13.07 -14.08
N MET A 40 -2.30 12.42 -13.69
CA MET A 40 -3.65 12.95 -13.82
C MET A 40 -4.29 13.00 -12.44
N ILE A 41 -5.08 14.03 -12.21
CA ILE A 41 -5.96 14.10 -11.05
C ILE A 41 -7.34 13.72 -11.55
N ILE A 42 -7.92 12.70 -10.94
CA ILE A 42 -9.21 12.12 -11.32
C ILE A 42 -10.24 12.52 -10.24
N PRO A 43 -11.52 12.70 -10.57
CA PRO A 43 -12.56 12.98 -9.58
C PRO A 43 -12.54 11.99 -8.42
N ASP A 44 -12.74 12.49 -7.20
CA ASP A 44 -12.68 11.69 -5.98
C ASP A 44 -13.80 10.63 -5.92
N MET A 45 -14.85 10.76 -6.74
CA MET A 45 -15.91 9.77 -6.90
C MET A 45 -15.39 8.39 -7.29
N LEU A 46 -14.25 8.31 -8.01
CA LEU A 46 -13.67 7.03 -8.40
C LEU A 46 -12.89 6.35 -7.27
N LYS A 47 -12.72 6.97 -6.09
CA LYS A 47 -11.97 6.39 -4.96
C LYS A 47 -12.50 5.02 -4.54
N ASN A 48 -13.83 4.84 -4.56
CA ASN A 48 -14.48 3.60 -4.15
C ASN A 48 -14.68 2.60 -5.32
N ALA A 49 -14.27 2.96 -6.54
CA ALA A 49 -14.44 2.09 -7.69
C ALA A 49 -13.60 0.82 -7.55
N PRO A 50 -14.06 -0.34 -8.06
CA PRO A 50 -13.38 -1.62 -7.89
C PRO A 50 -11.95 -1.62 -8.45
N MET A 51 -11.67 -0.75 -9.44
CA MET A 51 -10.35 -0.59 -10.06
C MET A 51 -9.26 -0.14 -9.07
N PHE A 52 -9.62 0.64 -8.03
CA PHE A 52 -8.65 1.20 -7.08
C PHE A 52 -8.44 0.35 -5.82
N LYS A 53 -9.23 -0.71 -5.60
CA LYS A 53 -9.08 -1.60 -4.42
C LYS A 53 -7.69 -2.24 -4.31
N ARG A 54 -7.09 -2.65 -5.44
CA ARG A 54 -5.72 -3.19 -5.48
C ARG A 54 -4.67 -2.11 -5.20
N LEU A 55 -4.95 -0.87 -5.59
CA LEU A 55 -4.06 0.26 -5.36
C LEU A 55 -4.04 0.63 -3.87
N GLU A 56 -5.20 0.65 -3.20
CA GLU A 56 -5.29 0.91 -1.76
C GLU A 56 -4.44 -0.08 -0.95
N ALA A 57 -4.50 -1.37 -1.26
CA ALA A 57 -3.65 -2.38 -0.61
C ALA A 57 -2.16 -2.12 -0.82
N ARG A 58 -1.75 -1.65 -2.01
CA ARG A 58 -0.36 -1.28 -2.30
C ARG A 58 0.08 0.00 -1.60
N ILE A 59 -0.77 1.02 -1.55
CA ILE A 59 -0.47 2.30 -0.89
C ILE A 59 -0.41 2.09 0.63
N ARG A 60 -1.39 1.42 1.21
CA ARG A 60 -1.46 1.13 2.65
C ARG A 60 -0.38 0.14 3.10
N GLY A 61 0.01 -0.80 2.24
CA GLY A 61 1.12 -1.73 2.47
C GLY A 61 2.51 -1.07 2.46
N LYS A 62 2.68 0.08 1.82
CA LYS A 62 3.92 0.89 1.89
C LYS A 62 4.00 1.80 3.13
N GLY A 63 2.89 1.98 3.85
CA GLY A 63 2.85 2.69 5.14
C GLY A 63 3.41 1.91 6.33
N SER A 64 3.82 0.65 6.15
CA SER A 64 4.48 -0.17 7.19
C SER A 64 6.02 -0.17 7.05
N ALA A 65 6.60 0.85 6.44
CA ALA A 65 8.06 1.02 6.35
C ALA A 65 8.63 1.99 7.41
N ILE A 66 7.88 2.28 8.48
CA ILE A 66 8.41 2.86 9.72
C ILE A 66 7.95 1.96 10.87
N GLY A 67 8.79 0.98 11.23
CA GLY A 67 8.87 0.54 12.63
C GLY A 67 8.11 -0.70 13.11
N VAL A 68 7.46 -1.53 12.28
CA VAL A 68 7.00 -2.87 12.75
C VAL A 68 7.53 -3.95 11.83
N GLY A 69 8.75 -4.35 12.14
CA GLY A 69 9.55 -5.28 11.38
C GLY A 69 8.95 -6.68 11.28
N ARG A 70 9.49 -7.40 10.29
CA ARG A 70 9.49 -8.86 10.14
C ARG A 70 9.80 -9.65 11.43
N GLY A 71 10.18 -9.00 12.53
CA GLY A 71 10.33 -9.59 13.86
C GLY A 71 9.03 -9.89 14.60
N HIS A 72 7.87 -9.33 14.23
CA HIS A 72 6.61 -9.65 14.92
C HIS A 72 6.14 -11.09 14.68
N ALA A 73 6.40 -11.63 13.48
CA ALA A 73 6.13 -13.03 13.15
C ALA A 73 7.05 -13.99 13.93
N VAL A 74 8.32 -13.61 14.13
CA VAL A 74 9.29 -14.38 14.92
C VAL A 74 8.98 -14.28 16.43
N ALA A 75 8.58 -13.10 16.92
CA ALA A 75 8.19 -12.90 18.32
C ALA A 75 6.90 -13.65 18.68
N MET A 76 5.93 -13.76 17.76
CA MET A 76 4.75 -14.59 17.97
C MET A 76 5.08 -16.09 17.99
N HIS A 77 6.04 -16.55 17.19
CA HIS A 77 6.50 -17.94 17.25
C HIS A 77 7.27 -18.24 18.56
N ALA A 78 8.10 -17.30 19.02
CA ALA A 78 8.82 -17.42 20.30
C ALA A 78 7.87 -17.43 21.52
N ARG A 79 6.75 -16.69 21.46
CA ARG A 79 5.72 -16.72 22.50
C ARG A 79 4.84 -17.97 22.49
N ALA A 80 4.67 -18.61 21.33
CA ALA A 80 4.00 -19.91 21.23
C ALA A 80 4.86 -21.06 21.79
N ALA A 81 6.19 -20.94 21.75
CA ALA A 81 7.10 -21.95 22.29
C ALA A 81 7.38 -21.82 23.81
N GLY A 82 7.09 -20.66 24.42
CA GLY A 82 7.44 -20.38 25.83
C GLY A 82 6.33 -20.56 26.86
N GLY A 83 5.15 -21.05 26.47
CA GLY A 83 3.96 -21.01 27.31
C GLY A 83 3.28 -22.36 27.49
N ARG A 84 3.83 -23.22 28.35
CA ARG A 84 3.11 -24.10 29.31
C ARG A 84 4.08 -25.13 29.89
N GLY A 85 4.52 -24.84 31.11
CA GLY A 85 4.97 -25.89 32.02
C GLY A 85 3.82 -26.87 32.27
N GLY A 86 4.12 -28.14 32.09
CA GLY A 86 3.27 -29.29 32.39
C GLY A 86 4.18 -30.51 32.37
N GLY A 87 4.68 -30.89 33.55
CA GLY A 87 5.79 -31.84 33.71
C GLY A 87 5.48 -33.27 33.24
N PRO A 88 6.51 -34.11 33.07
CA PRO A 88 6.30 -35.52 32.77
C PRO A 88 5.92 -36.25 34.07
N VAL A 89 4.71 -36.81 34.10
CA VAL A 89 4.33 -37.87 35.05
C VAL A 89 4.90 -39.17 34.52
N GLY A 90 5.85 -39.79 35.23
CA GLY A 90 6.42 -41.06 34.78
C GLY A 90 7.54 -41.68 35.63
N ARG A 91 7.19 -42.13 36.84
CA ARG A 91 7.58 -43.44 37.40
C ARG A 91 9.08 -43.80 37.54
N GLY A 92 9.57 -43.72 38.78
CA GLY A 92 10.41 -44.78 39.37
C GLY A 92 11.87 -44.45 39.69
N GLY A 93 12.25 -44.66 40.96
CA GLY A 93 13.63 -44.90 41.38
C GLY A 93 14.22 -43.86 42.33
N ALA A 94 14.16 -44.12 43.64
CA ALA A 94 14.86 -43.33 44.66
C ALA A 94 16.40 -43.44 44.52
N PRO A 95 17.18 -42.36 44.73
CA PRO A 95 18.63 -42.48 44.81
C PRO A 95 19.03 -42.89 46.25
N PRO A 96 20.05 -43.74 46.45
CA PRO A 96 20.53 -44.02 47.78
C PRO A 96 21.40 -42.85 48.26
N VAL A 97 21.08 -42.35 49.46
CA VAL A 97 21.95 -41.49 50.25
C VAL A 97 23.06 -42.37 50.84
N ARG A 98 24.33 -42.00 50.65
CA ARG A 98 25.38 -42.53 51.51
C ARG A 98 26.35 -41.43 51.92
N ARG A 99 26.58 -41.41 53.24
CA ARG A 99 27.56 -40.64 54.01
C ARG A 99 28.95 -40.67 53.39
#